data_AF-A0A7X1IMI0-F1
#
_entry.id   AF-A0A7X1IMI0-F1
#
_cell.length_a   1.000
_cell.length_b   1.000
_cell.length_c   1.000
_cell.angle_alpha   90.00
_cell.angle_beta   90.00
_cell.angle_gamma   90.00
#
_symmetry.space_group_name_H-M   'P 1'
#
loop_
_entity.id
_entity.type
_entity.pdbx_description
1 polymer ?
#
loop_
_entity_poly.entity_id
_entity_poly.type
_entity_poly.pdbx_seq_one_letter_code
_entity_poly.pdbx_strand_id
1 'polypeptide(L)'
;MSHTPSPLSDAGAEFDRQVRNLVTRDYPALSGLDAEKFEALVAPLRAEAVALAAAPDTSYDLDAGRIPFLLVVARDVVPIEETMPRTTLHGGRLPGFVDRSFEPGALERFVATEETEAGGLSAYLLYGVERGEEFCGAVPETAMAAIAGRGRTLLTIEEGVALITHFPEALVKNKCFSLGGSRCGDRRVPAIWISKKAPKLGWCWAGNPHTWLGMASAAGRRTPAAGA
;
A
#
# COMPACT_ATOMS: atom_id res chain seq x y z
N MET A 1 29.86 -16.21 -1.89
CA MET A 1 28.61 -15.55 -2.32
C MET A 1 28.45 -14.32 -1.45
N SER A 2 28.71 -13.15 -2.01
CA SER A 2 28.67 -11.90 -1.26
C SER A 2 27.22 -11.60 -0.89
N HIS A 3 26.90 -11.69 0.40
CA HIS A 3 25.60 -11.33 0.94
C HIS A 3 25.55 -9.80 0.95
N THR A 4 25.01 -9.19 -0.10
CA THR A 4 24.64 -7.77 -0.03
C THR A 4 23.62 -7.65 1.10
N PRO A 5 23.89 -6.90 2.18
CA PRO A 5 22.90 -6.71 3.22
C PRO A 5 21.66 -6.09 2.58
N SER A 6 20.53 -6.78 2.71
CA SER A 6 19.24 -6.29 2.24
C SER A 6 19.00 -4.91 2.87
N PRO A 7 18.48 -3.91 2.13
CA PRO A 7 18.12 -2.61 2.69
C PRO A 7 17.16 -2.69 3.89
N LEU A 8 16.56 -3.86 4.12
CA LEU A 8 15.65 -4.19 5.20
C LEU A 8 16.34 -4.68 6.50
N SER A 9 17.68 -4.75 6.56
CA SER A 9 18.41 -5.13 7.79
C SER A 9 18.43 -4.03 8.85
N ASP A 10 18.17 -2.78 8.45
CA ASP A 10 18.03 -1.62 9.33
C ASP A 10 16.70 -0.92 9.03
N ALA A 11 15.71 -1.15 9.88
CA ALA A 11 14.38 -0.58 9.71
C ALA A 11 14.34 0.95 9.82
N GLY A 12 15.29 1.55 10.56
CA GLY A 12 15.42 3.01 10.61
C GLY A 12 15.89 3.54 9.26
N ALA A 13 16.92 2.94 8.68
CA ALA A 13 17.42 3.30 7.35
C ALA A 13 16.37 3.07 6.25
N GLU A 14 15.59 1.99 6.34
CA GLU A 14 14.48 1.73 5.42
C GLU A 14 13.37 2.78 5.56
N PHE A 15 13.00 3.16 6.79
CA PHE A 15 12.05 4.25 7.02
C PHE A 15 12.55 5.55 6.37
N ASP A 16 13.82 5.91 6.60
CA ASP A 16 14.44 7.12 6.03
C ASP A 16 14.53 7.06 4.49
N ARG A 17 14.66 5.85 3.89
CA ARG A 17 14.52 5.64 2.43
C ARG A 17 13.11 5.97 1.97
N GLN A 18 12.08 5.47 2.67
CA GLN A 18 10.68 5.67 2.31
C GLN A 18 10.29 7.17 2.41
N VAL A 19 10.73 7.88 3.44
CA VAL A 19 10.51 9.34 3.56
C VAL A 19 11.14 10.09 2.38
N ARG A 20 12.42 9.86 2.08
CA ARG A 20 13.10 10.48 0.92
C ARG A 20 12.40 10.16 -0.40
N ASN A 21 11.84 8.96 -0.52
CA ASN A 21 11.13 8.52 -1.71
C ASN A 21 9.80 9.30 -1.92
N LEU A 22 9.09 9.64 -0.83
CA LEU A 22 7.89 10.50 -0.87
C LEU A 22 8.25 11.94 -1.21
N VAL A 23 9.30 12.49 -0.61
CA VAL A 23 9.80 13.84 -0.91
C VAL A 23 10.24 13.96 -2.37
N THR A 24 10.99 12.97 -2.88
CA THR A 24 11.41 12.92 -4.30
C THR A 24 10.21 12.85 -5.25
N ARG A 25 9.12 12.23 -4.80
CA ARG A 25 7.84 12.16 -5.51
C ARG A 25 6.94 13.33 -5.21
N ASP A 26 7.44 14.41 -4.62
CA ASP A 26 6.77 15.69 -4.46
C ASP A 26 5.47 15.62 -3.60
N TYR A 27 5.39 14.66 -2.67
CA TYR A 27 4.29 14.58 -1.70
C TYR A 27 4.18 15.85 -0.81
N PRO A 28 5.28 16.51 -0.38
CA PRO A 28 5.18 17.74 0.39
C PRO A 28 4.37 18.81 -0.34
N ALA A 29 4.73 19.14 -1.58
CA ALA A 29 4.05 20.20 -2.33
C ALA A 29 2.56 19.88 -2.56
N LEU A 30 2.22 18.61 -2.82
CA LEU A 30 0.82 18.19 -2.96
C LEU A 30 0.00 18.33 -1.69
N SER A 31 0.63 18.11 -0.54
CA SER A 31 -0.01 18.28 0.76
C SER A 31 -0.14 19.75 1.17
N GLY A 32 0.35 20.70 0.35
CA GLY A 32 0.44 22.10 0.71
C GLY A 32 1.48 22.37 1.81
N LEU A 33 2.37 21.42 2.07
CA LEU A 33 3.45 21.52 3.05
C LEU A 33 4.79 21.78 2.36
N ASP A 34 5.71 22.42 3.06
CA ASP A 34 7.12 22.34 2.70
C ASP A 34 7.71 20.99 3.12
N ALA A 35 8.91 20.68 2.61
CA ALA A 35 9.57 19.41 2.89
C ALA A 35 9.83 19.19 4.39
N GLU A 36 10.20 20.25 5.13
CA GLU A 36 10.49 20.17 6.56
C GLU A 36 9.23 19.79 7.37
N LYS A 37 8.08 20.43 7.09
CA LYS A 37 6.81 20.10 7.75
C LYS A 37 6.32 18.71 7.39
N PHE A 38 6.49 18.30 6.13
CA PHE A 38 6.13 16.95 5.71
C PHE A 38 6.99 15.89 6.40
N GLU A 39 8.30 16.12 6.51
CA GLU A 39 9.19 15.23 7.26
C GLU A 39 8.82 15.19 8.75
N ALA A 40 8.49 16.33 9.36
CA ALA A 40 8.03 16.42 10.74
C ALA A 40 6.71 15.65 10.98
N LEU A 41 5.80 15.64 10.00
CA LEU A 41 4.54 14.90 10.07
C LEU A 41 4.77 13.39 10.23
N VAL A 42 5.77 12.84 9.54
CA VAL A 42 6.03 11.39 9.54
C VAL A 42 7.12 10.97 10.52
N ALA A 43 7.99 11.88 10.97
CA ALA A 43 9.13 11.59 11.84
C ALA A 43 8.81 10.71 13.08
N PRO A 44 7.68 10.89 13.80
CA PRO A 44 7.34 10.03 14.94
C PRO A 44 7.22 8.54 14.59
N LEU A 45 6.86 8.18 13.35
CA LEU A 45 6.71 6.80 12.90
C LEU A 45 8.04 6.06 12.77
N ARG A 46 9.18 6.76 12.77
CA ARG A 46 10.50 6.12 12.68
C ARG A 46 10.76 5.17 13.86
N ALA A 47 10.37 5.56 15.06
CA ALA A 47 10.51 4.73 16.25
C ALA A 47 9.66 3.45 16.17
N GLU A 48 8.45 3.56 15.64
CA GLU A 48 7.55 2.42 15.40
C GLU A 48 8.12 1.44 14.37
N ALA A 49 8.77 1.95 13.31
CA ALA A 49 9.42 1.09 12.31
C ALA A 49 10.55 0.25 12.93
N VAL A 50 11.36 0.87 13.79
CA VAL A 50 12.44 0.17 14.52
C VAL A 50 11.88 -0.85 15.51
N ALA A 51 10.81 -0.50 16.23
CA ALA A 51 10.15 -1.40 17.16
C ALA A 51 9.54 -2.63 16.46
N LEU A 52 8.92 -2.44 15.29
CA LEU A 52 8.37 -3.53 14.49
C LEU A 52 9.44 -4.54 14.05
N ALA A 53 10.62 -4.07 13.65
CA ALA A 53 11.71 -4.95 13.21
C ALA A 53 12.34 -5.77 14.33
N ALA A 54 12.20 -5.34 15.59
CA ALA A 54 12.63 -6.10 16.76
C ALA A 54 11.67 -7.24 17.14
N ALA A 55 10.45 -7.26 16.57
CA ALA A 55 9.47 -8.30 16.86
C ALA A 55 9.86 -9.64 16.19
N PRO A 56 9.63 -10.79 16.86
CA PRO A 56 9.79 -12.09 16.24
C PRO A 56 8.82 -12.24 15.06
N ASP A 57 9.24 -12.99 14.03
CA ASP A 57 8.42 -13.37 12.86
C ASP A 57 8.24 -12.31 11.75
N THR A 58 9.18 -11.37 11.63
CA THR A 58 9.27 -10.43 10.49
C THR A 58 9.93 -11.07 9.27
N SER A 59 9.37 -12.17 8.75
CA SER A 59 9.85 -12.73 7.47
C SER A 59 9.46 -11.80 6.31
N TYR A 60 10.44 -11.40 5.50
CA TYR A 60 10.21 -10.63 4.28
C TYR A 60 10.79 -11.38 3.08
N ASP A 61 10.17 -11.19 1.92
CA ASP A 61 10.55 -11.78 0.65
C ASP A 61 9.94 -10.92 -0.46
N LEU A 62 10.75 -10.00 -0.98
CA LEU A 62 10.28 -9.04 -1.99
C LEU A 62 9.84 -9.74 -3.27
N ASP A 63 10.47 -10.87 -3.64
CA ASP A 63 10.12 -11.64 -4.82
C ASP A 63 8.73 -12.30 -4.68
N ALA A 64 8.43 -12.79 -3.48
CA ALA A 64 7.11 -13.29 -3.12
C ALA A 64 6.08 -12.17 -2.79
N GLY A 65 6.48 -10.89 -2.84
CA GLY A 65 5.61 -9.77 -2.50
C GLY A 65 5.28 -9.69 -1.01
N ARG A 66 6.19 -10.14 -0.13
CA ARG A 66 6.14 -9.99 1.32
C ARG A 66 7.04 -8.83 1.76
N ILE A 67 6.45 -7.77 2.30
CA ILE A 67 7.14 -6.53 2.67
C ILE A 67 7.00 -6.29 4.16
N PRO A 68 8.09 -5.93 4.87
CA PRO A 68 8.06 -5.83 6.32
C PRO A 68 7.17 -4.67 6.79
N PHE A 69 7.33 -3.48 6.19
CA PHE A 69 6.44 -2.35 6.44
C PHE A 69 6.40 -1.34 5.28
N LEU A 70 5.33 -0.53 5.27
CA LEU A 70 5.12 0.61 4.39
C LEU A 70 4.78 1.84 5.23
N LEU A 71 5.41 2.98 4.95
CA LEU A 71 4.96 4.29 5.36
C LEU A 71 3.80 4.69 4.43
N VAL A 72 2.62 4.87 5.01
CA VAL A 72 1.40 5.22 4.28
C VAL A 72 1.03 6.65 4.62
N VAL A 73 0.80 7.47 3.59
CA VAL A 73 0.25 8.82 3.70
C VAL A 73 -1.21 8.75 3.31
N ALA A 74 -2.09 9.18 4.20
CA ALA A 74 -3.53 9.10 4.00
C ALA A 74 -4.03 10.11 2.97
N ARG A 75 -5.21 9.83 2.40
CA ARG A 75 -5.82 10.67 1.36
C ARG A 75 -6.15 12.09 1.80
N ASP A 76 -6.32 12.31 3.11
CA ASP A 76 -6.55 13.64 3.70
C ASP A 76 -5.31 14.53 3.64
N VAL A 77 -4.13 13.95 3.49
CA VAL A 77 -2.87 14.68 3.28
C VAL A 77 -2.62 14.86 1.79
N VAL A 78 -2.79 13.80 1.01
CA VAL A 78 -2.61 13.83 -0.45
C VAL A 78 -3.66 12.97 -1.14
N PRO A 79 -4.53 13.52 -2.02
CA PRO A 79 -5.56 12.77 -2.72
C PRO A 79 -5.00 11.59 -3.54
N ILE A 80 -5.80 10.53 -3.69
CA ILE A 80 -5.42 9.35 -4.50
C ILE A 80 -5.18 9.71 -5.96
N GLU A 81 -5.98 10.62 -6.49
CA GLU A 81 -5.88 11.18 -7.84
C GLU A 81 -4.52 11.82 -8.09
N GLU A 82 -3.88 12.33 -7.03
CA GLU A 82 -2.58 12.97 -7.09
C GLU A 82 -1.43 11.99 -6.81
N THR A 83 -1.61 11.04 -5.86
CA THR A 83 -0.59 10.03 -5.52
C THR A 83 -0.44 8.95 -6.58
N MET A 84 -1.54 8.47 -7.19
CA MET A 84 -1.50 7.38 -8.16
C MET A 84 -0.62 7.72 -9.39
N PRO A 85 -0.66 8.94 -9.97
CA PRO A 85 0.27 9.37 -11.02
C PRO A 85 1.76 9.41 -10.66
N ARG A 86 2.14 9.41 -9.38
CA ARG A 86 3.55 9.35 -8.94
C ARG A 86 4.11 7.94 -8.85
N THR A 87 3.26 6.94 -9.04
CA THR A 87 3.71 5.54 -9.13
C THR A 87 4.27 5.25 -10.53
N THR A 88 5.21 4.32 -10.60
CA THR A 88 5.75 3.78 -11.86
C THR A 88 6.01 2.29 -11.70
N LEU A 89 6.07 1.55 -12.80
CA LEU A 89 6.58 0.17 -12.76
C LEU A 89 8.07 0.19 -12.44
N HIS A 90 8.59 -0.90 -11.86
CA HIS A 90 10.02 -1.07 -11.66
C HIS A 90 10.78 -0.96 -13.00
N GLY A 91 11.73 -0.02 -13.09
CA GLY A 91 12.46 0.31 -14.32
C GLY A 91 11.62 1.01 -15.41
N GLY A 92 10.34 1.29 -15.14
CA GLY A 92 9.43 2.00 -16.01
C GLY A 92 9.56 3.52 -15.90
N ARG A 93 8.92 4.23 -16.85
CA ARG A 93 8.89 5.71 -16.89
C ARG A 93 7.49 6.29 -17.04
N LEU A 94 6.49 5.46 -17.32
CA LEU A 94 5.12 5.94 -17.52
C LEU A 94 4.44 6.06 -16.15
N PRO A 95 3.77 7.19 -15.89
CA PRO A 95 3.09 7.43 -14.62
C PRO A 95 1.90 6.48 -14.50
N GLY A 96 1.61 6.10 -13.25
CA GLY A 96 0.37 5.41 -12.93
C GLY A 96 -0.86 6.25 -13.23
N PHE A 97 -2.05 5.63 -13.20
CA PHE A 97 -3.28 6.37 -13.44
C PHE A 97 -4.49 5.68 -12.80
N VAL A 98 -5.51 6.49 -12.52
CA VAL A 98 -6.84 6.02 -12.12
C VAL A 98 -7.65 5.71 -13.37
N ASP A 99 -8.32 4.56 -13.38
CA ASP A 99 -9.15 4.16 -14.52
C ASP A 99 -10.36 5.06 -14.69
N ARG A 100 -10.79 5.21 -15.95
CA ARG A 100 -12.02 5.95 -16.28
C ARG A 100 -13.30 5.28 -15.75
N SER A 101 -13.21 4.06 -15.25
CA SER A 101 -14.31 3.36 -14.59
C SER A 101 -14.62 3.92 -13.19
N PHE A 102 -13.75 4.78 -12.64
CA PHE A 102 -14.09 5.68 -11.55
C PHE A 102 -14.55 6.99 -12.18
N GLU A 103 -15.83 7.35 -12.03
CA GLU A 103 -16.25 8.71 -12.39
C GLU A 103 -15.52 9.75 -11.52
N PRO A 104 -15.37 11.02 -11.97
CA PRO A 104 -14.74 12.05 -11.16
C PRO A 104 -15.35 12.14 -9.75
N GLY A 105 -14.51 12.12 -8.71
CA GLY A 105 -14.93 12.09 -7.30
C GLY A 105 -15.36 10.71 -6.77
N ALA A 106 -15.41 9.66 -7.59
CA ALA A 106 -15.85 8.35 -7.15
C ALA A 106 -14.95 7.73 -6.07
N LEU A 107 -13.66 8.07 -6.05
CA LEU A 107 -12.69 7.52 -5.09
C LEU A 107 -13.04 7.89 -3.63
N GLU A 108 -13.68 9.02 -3.39
CA GLU A 108 -14.18 9.44 -2.07
C GLU A 108 -15.16 8.42 -1.46
N ARG A 109 -15.88 7.68 -2.30
CA ARG A 109 -16.83 6.65 -1.84
C ARG A 109 -16.15 5.32 -1.49
N PHE A 110 -14.92 5.10 -1.95
CA PHE A 110 -14.15 3.89 -1.62
C PHE A 110 -13.33 4.14 -0.36
N VAL A 111 -14.01 4.03 0.78
CA VAL A 111 -13.46 4.29 2.11
C VAL A 111 -12.99 2.98 2.77
N ALA A 112 -12.12 3.10 3.76
CA ALA A 112 -11.70 1.97 4.57
C ALA A 112 -12.90 1.26 5.21
N THR A 113 -12.84 -0.07 5.31
CA THR A 113 -13.76 -0.82 6.17
C THR A 113 -13.43 -0.58 7.64
N GLU A 114 -14.36 -0.91 8.54
CA GLU A 114 -14.15 -0.81 9.99
C GLU A 114 -12.86 -1.53 10.45
N GLU A 115 -12.56 -2.69 9.86
CA GLU A 115 -11.38 -3.50 10.20
C GLU A 115 -10.06 -2.94 9.63
N THR A 116 -10.15 -2.03 8.65
CA THR A 116 -8.99 -1.45 7.96
C THR A 116 -8.81 0.03 8.26
N GLU A 117 -9.69 0.61 9.07
CA GLU A 117 -9.64 2.02 9.37
C GLU A 117 -8.43 2.37 10.24
N ALA A 118 -7.74 3.44 9.85
CA ALA A 118 -6.53 3.91 10.52
C ALA A 118 -6.83 5.00 11.55
N GLY A 119 -8.09 5.27 11.89
CA GLY A 119 -8.50 6.24 12.89
C GLY A 119 -8.31 7.70 12.47
N GLY A 120 -8.53 8.01 11.18
CA GLY A 120 -8.39 9.38 10.65
C GLY A 120 -6.97 9.94 10.67
N LEU A 121 -5.95 9.07 10.68
CA LEU A 121 -4.55 9.49 10.75
C LEU A 121 -4.02 10.00 9.41
N SER A 122 -3.26 11.09 9.46
CA SER A 122 -2.56 11.66 8.31
C SER A 122 -1.47 10.74 7.74
N ALA A 123 -0.79 9.96 8.60
CA ALA A 123 0.19 8.96 8.19
C ALA A 123 0.30 7.84 9.23
N TYR A 124 0.64 6.63 8.78
CA TYR A 124 0.82 5.44 9.62
C TYR A 124 1.77 4.44 8.97
N LEU A 125 2.21 3.43 9.72
CA LEU A 125 2.93 2.27 9.17
C LEU A 125 1.96 1.11 8.97
N LEU A 126 1.97 0.52 7.78
CA LEU A 126 1.38 -0.79 7.53
C LEU A 126 2.47 -1.85 7.65
N TYR A 127 2.23 -2.97 8.34
CA TYR A 127 3.28 -4.00 8.53
C TYR A 127 2.83 -5.42 8.24
N GLY A 128 3.80 -6.28 7.96
CA GLY A 128 3.59 -7.67 7.55
C GLY A 128 2.75 -7.76 6.29
N VAL A 129 3.11 -6.99 5.26
CA VAL A 129 2.34 -6.84 4.02
C VAL A 129 2.55 -8.06 3.12
N GLU A 130 1.46 -8.60 2.60
CA GLU A 130 1.42 -9.68 1.62
C GLU A 130 0.65 -9.21 0.38
N ARG A 131 1.25 -9.35 -0.80
CA ARG A 131 0.60 -9.07 -2.09
C ARG A 131 -0.62 -9.97 -2.35
N GLY A 132 -0.66 -11.14 -1.73
CA GLY A 132 -1.80 -12.05 -1.79
C GLY A 132 -1.85 -12.94 -3.03
N GLU A 133 -0.70 -13.26 -3.63
CA GLU A 133 -0.63 -14.06 -4.87
C GLU A 133 -1.18 -15.48 -4.70
N GLU A 134 -1.26 -15.99 -3.47
CA GLU A 134 -1.93 -17.25 -3.15
C GLU A 134 -3.44 -17.24 -3.48
N PHE A 135 -4.04 -16.05 -3.61
CA PHE A 135 -5.44 -15.87 -3.98
C PHE A 135 -5.64 -15.63 -5.49
N CYS A 136 -4.60 -15.71 -6.31
CA CYS A 136 -4.76 -15.68 -7.75
C CYS A 136 -5.68 -16.83 -8.22
N GLY A 137 -6.77 -16.48 -8.90
CA GLY A 137 -7.79 -17.42 -9.35
C GLY A 137 -8.90 -17.71 -8.33
N ALA A 138 -8.78 -17.22 -7.10
CA ALA A 138 -9.85 -17.29 -6.12
C ALA A 138 -10.95 -16.25 -6.43
N VAL A 139 -12.17 -16.53 -5.97
CA VAL A 139 -13.25 -15.52 -5.95
C VAL A 139 -12.89 -14.47 -4.88
N PRO A 140 -12.92 -13.16 -5.20
CA PRO A 140 -12.51 -12.12 -4.26
C PRO A 140 -13.23 -12.17 -2.90
N GLU A 141 -14.54 -12.39 -2.87
CA GLU A 141 -15.30 -12.56 -1.61
C GLU A 141 -14.76 -13.71 -0.74
N THR A 142 -14.42 -14.84 -1.35
CA THR A 142 -13.82 -15.99 -0.65
C THR A 142 -12.42 -15.66 -0.14
N ALA A 143 -11.60 -14.97 -0.94
CA ALA A 143 -10.26 -14.53 -0.54
C ALA A 143 -10.30 -13.56 0.65
N MET A 144 -11.22 -12.59 0.62
CA MET A 144 -11.43 -11.64 1.72
C MET A 144 -11.83 -12.35 3.02
N ALA A 145 -12.77 -13.31 2.95
CA ALA A 145 -13.17 -14.10 4.11
C ALA A 145 -12.02 -14.97 4.66
N ALA A 146 -11.20 -15.57 3.79
CA ALA A 146 -10.05 -16.38 4.19
C ALA A 146 -8.97 -15.53 4.89
N ILE A 147 -8.72 -14.31 4.42
CA ILE A 147 -7.78 -13.37 5.05
C ILE A 147 -8.27 -12.94 6.43
N ALA A 148 -9.56 -12.61 6.57
CA ALA A 148 -10.16 -12.30 7.86
C ALA A 148 -10.04 -13.49 8.84
N GLY A 149 -10.28 -14.72 8.36
CA GLY A 149 -10.09 -15.94 9.14
C GLY A 149 -8.64 -16.20 9.60
N ARG A 150 -7.65 -15.59 8.93
CA ARG A 150 -6.23 -15.61 9.34
C ARG A 150 -5.89 -14.50 10.35
N GLY A 151 -6.86 -13.70 10.79
CA GLY A 151 -6.62 -12.54 11.67
C GLY A 151 -5.84 -11.42 10.99
N ARG A 152 -5.87 -11.36 9.65
CA ARG A 152 -5.18 -10.34 8.85
C ARG A 152 -6.20 -9.34 8.31
N THR A 153 -5.74 -8.14 8.01
CA THR A 153 -6.58 -7.06 7.46
C THR A 153 -6.29 -6.87 5.98
N LEU A 154 -7.30 -6.51 5.20
CA LEU A 154 -7.15 -6.24 3.77
C LEU A 154 -6.43 -4.90 3.54
N LEU A 155 -5.79 -4.73 2.38
CA LEU A 155 -5.20 -3.45 2.02
C LEU A 155 -6.26 -2.45 1.48
N THR A 156 -6.12 -1.18 1.85
CA THR A 156 -6.86 -0.03 1.29
C THR A 156 -6.23 0.48 0.00
N ILE A 157 -6.88 1.43 -0.68
CA ILE A 157 -6.34 2.10 -1.88
C ILE A 157 -5.01 2.81 -1.57
N GLU A 158 -4.96 3.58 -0.48
CA GLU A 158 -3.80 4.32 0.01
C GLU A 158 -2.61 3.39 0.21
N GLU A 159 -2.86 2.25 0.82
CA GLU A 159 -1.85 1.24 1.12
C GLU A 159 -1.35 0.55 -0.15
N GLY A 160 -2.25 0.28 -1.10
CA GLY A 160 -1.89 -0.21 -2.42
C GLY A 160 -1.01 0.78 -3.19
N VAL A 161 -1.31 2.08 -3.09
CA VAL A 161 -0.48 3.13 -3.70
C VAL A 161 0.88 3.21 -3.00
N ALA A 162 0.92 3.19 -1.66
CA ALA A 162 2.16 3.17 -0.89
C ALA A 162 3.06 1.97 -1.24
N LEU A 163 2.45 0.80 -1.43
CA LEU A 163 3.14 -0.42 -1.87
C LEU A 163 3.90 -0.19 -3.18
N ILE A 164 3.26 0.37 -4.22
CA ILE A 164 3.93 0.65 -5.50
C ILE A 164 4.91 1.81 -5.40
N THR A 165 4.61 2.81 -4.58
CA THR A 165 5.49 3.95 -4.36
C THR A 165 6.83 3.53 -3.80
N HIS A 166 6.85 2.65 -2.79
CA HIS A 166 8.06 2.23 -2.08
C HIS A 166 8.73 0.98 -2.65
N PHE A 167 7.93 0.06 -3.20
CA PHE A 167 8.37 -1.23 -3.73
C PHE A 167 7.71 -1.49 -5.10
N PRO A 168 8.06 -0.72 -6.15
CA PRO A 168 7.47 -0.87 -7.47
C PRO A 168 7.71 -2.27 -8.08
N GLU A 169 8.73 -3.00 -7.63
CA GLU A 169 8.99 -4.41 -7.95
C GLU A 169 7.89 -5.37 -7.47
N ALA A 170 7.04 -4.95 -6.53
CA ALA A 170 5.90 -5.76 -6.09
C ALA A 170 4.81 -5.85 -7.16
N LEU A 171 4.74 -4.92 -8.12
CA LEU A 171 3.77 -4.99 -9.22
C LEU A 171 4.36 -5.67 -10.44
N VAL A 172 4.11 -6.98 -10.55
CA VAL A 172 4.61 -7.78 -11.67
C VAL A 172 3.47 -8.36 -12.49
N LYS A 173 3.78 -8.66 -13.75
CA LYS A 173 2.83 -9.30 -14.67
C LYS A 173 2.33 -10.61 -14.05
N ASN A 174 1.02 -10.83 -14.10
CA ASN A 174 0.32 -11.99 -13.53
C ASN A 174 0.35 -12.12 -11.99
N LYS A 175 0.90 -11.12 -11.27
CA LYS A 175 0.85 -11.07 -9.80
C LYS A 175 0.55 -9.64 -9.37
N CYS A 176 -0.59 -9.12 -9.83
CA CYS A 176 -1.19 -7.86 -9.40
C CYS A 176 -2.05 -8.11 -8.14
N PHE A 177 -2.72 -7.09 -7.60
CA PHE A 177 -3.43 -7.28 -6.32
C PHE A 177 -4.69 -6.42 -6.15
N SER A 178 -5.68 -7.02 -5.50
CA SER A 178 -6.93 -6.39 -5.07
C SER A 178 -6.74 -5.70 -3.71
N LEU A 179 -7.51 -4.65 -3.49
CA LEU A 179 -7.48 -3.76 -2.33
C LEU A 179 -8.86 -3.81 -1.65
N GLY A 180 -9.15 -4.97 -1.06
CA GLY A 180 -10.45 -5.27 -0.45
C GLY A 180 -10.76 -4.43 0.79
N GLY A 181 -9.77 -3.72 1.35
CA GLY A 181 -9.95 -2.82 2.47
C GLY A 181 -10.68 -1.53 2.11
N SER A 182 -10.80 -1.18 0.82
CA SER A 182 -11.58 -0.02 0.40
C SER A 182 -12.90 -0.45 -0.29
N ARG A 183 -14.04 -0.02 0.27
CA ARG A 183 -15.37 -0.42 -0.19
C ARG A 183 -16.26 0.81 -0.42
N CYS A 184 -17.20 0.70 -1.36
CA CYS A 184 -18.18 1.74 -1.66
C CYS A 184 -19.64 1.27 -1.51
N GLY A 185 -19.87 0.24 -0.69
CA GLY A 185 -21.21 -0.31 -0.42
C GLY A 185 -21.80 -1.19 -1.53
N ASP A 186 -21.08 -1.44 -2.62
CA ASP A 186 -21.50 -2.35 -3.70
C ASP A 186 -20.48 -3.47 -3.95
N ARG A 187 -20.62 -4.17 -5.09
CA ARG A 187 -19.80 -5.34 -5.46
C ARG A 187 -18.45 -5.00 -6.08
N ARG A 188 -18.07 -3.73 -6.24
CA ARG A 188 -16.78 -3.33 -6.82
C ARG A 188 -15.68 -3.47 -5.79
N VAL A 189 -14.57 -4.11 -6.14
CA VAL A 189 -13.35 -4.26 -5.33
C VAL A 189 -12.23 -3.50 -6.03
N PRO A 190 -11.65 -2.45 -5.44
CA PRO A 190 -10.49 -1.76 -6.01
C PRO A 190 -9.31 -2.70 -6.21
N ALA A 191 -8.48 -2.42 -7.20
CA ALA A 191 -7.31 -3.22 -7.51
C ALA A 191 -6.27 -2.39 -8.26
N ILE A 192 -4.99 -2.75 -8.11
CA ILE A 192 -3.89 -2.16 -8.89
C ILE A 192 -3.29 -3.24 -9.80
N TRP A 193 -3.17 -2.93 -11.09
CA TRP A 193 -2.60 -3.83 -12.08
C TRP A 193 -1.81 -3.11 -13.17
N ILE A 194 -1.15 -3.89 -14.02
CA ILE A 194 -0.37 -3.33 -15.14
C ILE A 194 -1.27 -3.10 -16.34
N SER A 195 -1.33 -1.86 -16.83
CA SER A 195 -2.00 -1.50 -18.08
C SER A 195 -1.22 -0.42 -18.81
N LYS A 196 -1.14 -0.48 -20.14
CA LYS A 196 -0.40 0.50 -20.97
C LYS A 196 1.06 0.72 -20.49
N LYS A 197 1.71 -0.32 -19.98
CA LYS A 197 3.07 -0.28 -19.38
C LYS A 197 3.19 0.68 -18.17
N ALA A 198 2.09 0.89 -17.44
CA ALA A 198 2.04 1.68 -16.22
C ALA A 198 1.18 0.99 -15.14
N PRO A 199 1.32 1.37 -13.85
CA PRO A 199 0.36 1.00 -12.82
C PRO A 199 -1.01 1.60 -13.09
N LYS A 200 -2.07 0.83 -12.94
CA LYS A 200 -3.47 1.27 -13.11
C LYS A 200 -4.25 0.93 -11.86
N LEU A 201 -4.86 1.94 -11.24
CA LEU A 201 -5.87 1.76 -10.21
C LEU A 201 -7.24 1.64 -10.89
N GLY A 202 -7.91 0.51 -10.73
CA GLY A 202 -9.26 0.27 -11.21
C GLY A 202 -10.05 -0.55 -10.20
N TRP A 203 -11.09 -1.25 -10.65
CA TRP A 203 -11.84 -2.17 -9.82
C TRP A 203 -12.27 -3.42 -10.59
N CYS A 204 -12.53 -4.50 -9.87
CA CYS A 204 -13.11 -5.75 -10.36
C CYS A 204 -14.38 -6.09 -9.57
N TRP A 205 -15.19 -7.04 -10.06
CA TRP A 205 -16.38 -7.49 -9.33
C TRP A 205 -15.99 -8.50 -8.25
N ALA A 206 -16.57 -8.38 -7.06
CA ALA A 206 -16.25 -9.21 -5.90
C ALA A 206 -16.56 -10.71 -6.09
N GLY A 207 -17.41 -11.05 -7.07
CA GLY A 207 -17.73 -12.43 -7.46
C GLY A 207 -16.88 -13.00 -8.60
N ASN A 208 -15.96 -12.22 -9.19
CA ASN A 208 -15.25 -12.62 -10.41
C ASN A 208 -13.79 -13.00 -10.11
N PRO A 209 -13.38 -14.26 -10.31
CA PRO A 209 -12.00 -14.67 -10.10
C PRO A 209 -11.08 -14.18 -11.22
N HIS A 210 -9.84 -13.89 -10.85
CA HIS A 210 -8.79 -13.45 -11.78
C HIS A 210 -7.49 -14.21 -11.48
N THR A 211 -6.95 -14.93 -12.46
CA THR A 211 -5.71 -15.71 -12.31
C THR A 211 -4.43 -14.87 -12.17
N TRP A 212 -4.54 -13.55 -12.31
CA TRP A 212 -3.44 -12.59 -12.30
C TRP A 212 -3.53 -11.57 -11.16
N LEU A 213 -4.58 -11.62 -10.35
CA LEU A 213 -4.90 -10.66 -9.31
C LEU A 213 -5.05 -11.38 -7.97
N GLY A 214 -4.14 -11.12 -7.04
CA GLY A 214 -4.23 -11.57 -5.65
C GLY A 214 -5.19 -10.74 -4.81
N MET A 215 -5.24 -11.02 -3.51
CA MET A 215 -5.95 -10.22 -2.51
C MET A 215 -4.96 -9.75 -1.44
N ALA A 216 -4.54 -8.49 -1.50
CA ALA A 216 -3.49 -8.00 -0.63
C ALA A 216 -3.98 -7.88 0.82
N SER A 217 -3.09 -8.24 1.76
CA SER A 217 -3.36 -8.18 3.20
C SER A 217 -2.16 -7.71 4.01
N ALA A 218 -2.41 -7.26 5.24
CA ALA A 218 -1.40 -6.87 6.21
C ALA A 218 -1.68 -7.49 7.58
N ALA A 219 -0.61 -7.61 8.38
CA ALA A 219 -0.73 -8.04 9.78
C ALA A 219 -1.38 -6.95 10.63
N GLY A 220 -1.11 -5.67 10.33
CA GLY A 220 -1.79 -4.56 11.00
C GLY A 220 -1.21 -3.20 10.65
N ARG A 221 -1.68 -2.19 11.38
CA ARG A 221 -1.27 -0.79 11.26
C ARG A 221 -0.64 -0.33 12.58
N ARG A 222 0.39 0.51 12.51
CA ARG A 222 1.02 1.18 13.65
C ARG A 222 0.91 2.69 13.44
N THR A 223 0.54 3.36 14.52
CA THR A 223 0.42 4.81 14.59
C THR A 223 1.55 5.31 15.47
N PRO A 224 1.89 6.60 15.45
CA PRO A 224 2.76 7.14 16.49
C PRO A 224 2.13 6.81 17.85
N ALA A 225 2.93 6.36 18.81
CA ALA A 225 2.46 6.34 20.19
C ALA A 225 1.90 7.73 20.53
N ALA A 226 0.65 7.79 21.03
CA ALA A 226 0.13 9.03 21.58
C ALA A 226 1.13 9.51 22.64
N GLY A 227 1.62 10.75 22.50
CA GLY A 227 2.68 11.28 23.34
C GLY A 227 2.41 10.98 24.82
N ALA A 228 3.37 10.29 25.45
CA ALA A 228 3.44 10.16 26.89
C ALA A 228 3.84 11.50 27.52
#